data_AF-A0A7W1KG07-F1
#
_entry.id   AF-A0A7W1KG07-F1
#
_cell.length_a   1.000
_cell.length_b   1.000
_cell.length_c   1.000
_cell.angle_alpha   90.00
_cell.angle_beta   90.00
_cell.angle_gamma   90.00
#
_symmetry.space_group_name_H-M   'P 1'
#
loop_
_entity.id
_entity.type
_entity.pdbx_description
1 polymer ?
#
loop_
_entity_poly.entity_id
_entity_poly.type
_entity_poly.pdbx_seq_one_letter_code
_entity_poly.pdbx_strand_id
1 'polypeptide(L)'
;MQFGGKVNLNKELISRITDVRNIALYVFIIIVLAITWSGVRAVQTNYELQKKASALRQKNTVLRLENENAALENKYLETDQYLELAARQNLGLAAPGEKVLLVPKAVALKYVDSSLIASGTDKEKTRIKDNRPSYIKNLEDWRDFLLGRKLFDD
;
A
#
# COMPACT_ATOMS: atom_id res chain seq x y z
N MET A 1 23.53 48.91 66.92
CA MET A 1 22.55 47.94 66.36
C MET A 1 23.16 47.34 65.11
N GLN A 2 23.58 46.07 65.15
CA GLN A 2 24.13 45.35 63.99
C GLN A 2 23.07 44.40 63.43
N PHE A 3 22.67 44.62 62.18
CA PHE A 3 21.92 43.63 61.39
C PHE A 3 22.62 43.49 60.04
N GLY A 4 23.32 42.38 59.87
CA GLY A 4 24.11 42.10 58.68
C GLY A 4 24.51 40.63 58.58
N GLY A 5 23.54 39.72 58.68
CA GLY A 5 23.76 38.30 58.41
C GLY A 5 23.74 38.01 56.91
N LYS A 6 24.91 37.82 56.29
CA LYS A 6 25.00 37.34 54.91
C LYS A 6 24.59 35.86 54.88
N VAL A 7 23.34 35.58 54.51
CA VAL A 7 22.86 34.21 54.30
C VAL A 7 23.57 33.61 53.09
N ASN A 8 24.39 32.58 53.31
CA ASN A 8 25.08 31.85 52.25
C ASN A 8 24.13 30.86 51.58
N LEU A 9 23.27 31.37 50.70
CA LEU A 9 22.25 30.62 49.95
C LEU A 9 22.81 29.34 49.28
N ASN A 10 24.06 29.37 48.81
CA ASN A 10 24.67 28.22 48.15
C ASN A 10 24.89 27.02 49.08
N LYS A 11 25.22 27.22 50.36
CA LYS A 11 25.48 26.09 51.28
C LYS A 11 24.20 25.37 51.68
N GLU A 12 23.11 26.10 51.88
CA GLU A 12 21.80 25.53 52.22
C GLU A 12 21.22 24.74 51.05
N LEU A 13 21.36 25.25 49.82
CA LEU A 13 20.95 24.54 48.61
C LEU A 13 21.77 23.27 48.41
N ILE A 14 23.10 23.33 48.56
CA ILE A 14 23.98 22.16 48.44
C ILE A 14 23.65 21.10 49.50
N SER A 15 23.41 21.49 50.75
CA SER A 15 23.06 20.54 51.81
C SER A 15 21.71 19.84 51.59
N ARG A 16 20.74 20.52 50.96
CA ARG A 16 19.44 19.93 50.64
C ARG A 16 19.51 18.95 49.47
N ILE A 17 20.31 19.24 48.44
CA ILE A 17 20.48 18.31 47.30
C ILE A 17 21.32 17.08 47.68
N THR A 18 22.24 17.20 48.65
CA THR A 18 23.08 16.09 49.14
C THR A 18 22.48 15.34 50.33
N ASP A 19 21.23 15.63 50.73
CA ASP A 19 20.54 14.86 51.76
C ASP A 19 20.38 13.40 51.29
N VAL A 20 20.72 12.43 52.16
CA VAL A 20 20.65 11.00 51.89
C VAL A 20 19.27 10.59 51.36
N ARG A 21 18.20 11.22 51.84
CA ARG A 21 16.83 10.98 51.36
C ARG A 21 16.65 11.37 49.89
N ASN A 22 17.20 12.52 49.49
CA ASN A 22 17.09 13.02 48.12
C ASN A 22 18.00 12.24 47.17
N ILE A 23 19.19 11.83 47.64
CA ILE A 23 20.09 10.95 46.89
C ILE A 23 19.39 9.63 46.53
N ALA A 24 18.71 9.00 47.50
CA ALA A 24 17.96 7.77 47.25
C ALA A 24 16.87 7.97 46.19
N LEU A 25 16.14 9.10 46.23
CA LEU A 25 15.15 9.45 45.21
C LEU A 25 15.77 9.66 43.83
N TYR A 26 16.93 10.32 43.73
CA TYR A 26 17.61 10.51 42.44
C TYR A 26 18.09 9.19 41.84
N VAL A 27 18.68 8.31 42.66
CA VAL A 27 19.09 6.97 42.22
C VAL A 27 17.87 6.19 41.73
N PHE A 28 16.75 6.24 42.46
CA PHE A 28 15.51 5.60 42.04
C PHE A 28 15.01 6.14 40.68
N ILE A 29 15.00 7.47 40.49
CA ILE A 29 14.60 8.09 39.23
C ILE A 29 15.52 7.63 38.07
N ILE A 30 16.83 7.58 38.29
CA ILE A 30 17.79 7.11 37.27
C ILE A 30 17.50 5.66 36.89
N ILE A 31 17.25 4.79 37.87
CA ILE A 31 16.91 3.38 37.62
C ILE A 31 15.61 3.27 36.81
N VAL A 32 14.56 4.00 37.21
CA VAL A 32 13.29 4.00 36.48
C VAL A 32 13.48 4.48 35.04
N LEU A 33 14.20 5.58 34.83
CA LEU A 33 14.49 6.10 33.48
C LEU A 33 15.29 5.10 32.64
N ALA A 34 16.27 4.41 33.23
CA ALA A 34 17.04 3.38 32.54
C ALA A 34 16.15 2.19 32.10
N ILE A 35 15.24 1.73 32.98
CA ILE A 35 14.28 0.67 32.66
C ILE A 35 13.30 1.13 31.57
N THR A 36 12.74 2.34 31.69
CA THR A 36 11.83 2.91 30.69
C THR A 36 12.51 3.00 29.33
N TRP A 37 13.75 3.49 29.27
CA TRP A 37 14.50 3.60 28.02
C TRP A 37 14.76 2.24 27.37
N SER A 38 15.12 1.23 28.18
CA SER A 38 15.29 -0.14 27.70
C SER A 38 13.98 -0.73 27.18
N GLY A 39 12.86 -0.49 27.87
CA GLY A 39 11.53 -0.95 27.45
C GLY A 39 11.09 -0.35 26.12
N VAL A 40 11.28 0.96 25.94
CA VAL A 40 10.96 1.65 24.67
C VAL A 40 11.76 1.06 23.51
N ARG A 41 13.07 0.83 23.68
CA ARG A 41 13.91 0.21 22.64
C ARG A 41 13.44 -1.20 22.30
N ALA A 42 13.10 -2.01 23.29
CA ALA A 42 12.60 -3.37 23.06
C ALA A 42 11.29 -3.35 22.23
N VAL A 43 10.34 -2.48 22.58
CA VAL A 43 9.10 -2.33 21.82
C VAL A 43 9.36 -1.87 20.39
N GLN A 44 10.22 -0.88 20.19
CA GLN A 44 10.57 -0.38 18.86
C GLN A 44 11.18 -1.49 17.99
N THR A 45 12.18 -2.22 18.50
CA THR A 45 12.82 -3.30 17.75
C THR A 45 11.84 -4.42 17.39
N ASN A 46 10.94 -4.78 18.31
CA ASN A 46 9.92 -5.79 18.07
C ASN A 46 8.94 -5.33 16.98
N TYR A 47 8.50 -4.08 17.02
CA TYR A 47 7.62 -3.50 16.00
C TYR A 47 8.29 -3.47 14.61
N GLU A 48 9.55 -3.04 14.54
CA GLU A 48 10.31 -3.06 13.28
C GLU A 48 10.48 -4.48 12.74
N LEU A 49 10.74 -5.45 13.61
CA LEU A 49 10.86 -6.85 13.22
C LEU A 49 9.53 -7.41 12.71
N GLN A 50 8.41 -7.10 13.39
CA GLN A 50 7.07 -7.46 12.92
C GLN A 50 6.75 -6.83 11.57
N LYS A 51 7.10 -5.57 11.36
CA LYS A 51 6.91 -4.87 10.07
C LYS A 51 7.71 -5.53 8.94
N LYS A 52 8.96 -5.92 9.21
CA LYS A 52 9.77 -6.66 8.23
C LYS A 52 9.15 -8.02 7.93
N ALA A 53 8.73 -8.75 8.96
CA ALA A 53 8.10 -10.06 8.81
C ALA A 53 6.78 -9.97 8.01
N SER A 54 5.93 -8.98 8.27
CA SER A 54 4.69 -8.78 7.52
C SER A 54 4.97 -8.44 6.06
N ALA A 55 5.93 -7.55 5.79
CA ALA A 55 6.34 -7.22 4.42
C ALA A 55 6.88 -8.45 3.66
N LEU A 56 7.72 -9.27 4.31
CA LEU A 56 8.23 -10.50 3.70
C LEU A 56 7.11 -11.51 3.44
N ARG A 57 6.18 -11.68 4.37
CA ARG A 57 5.02 -12.56 4.18
C ARG A 57 4.14 -12.10 3.02
N GLN A 58 3.86 -10.81 2.94
CA GLN A 58 3.09 -10.25 1.83
C GLN A 58 3.79 -10.49 0.49
N LYS A 59 5.10 -10.22 0.42
CA LYS A 59 5.90 -10.49 -0.79
C LYS A 59 5.87 -11.97 -1.18
N ASN A 60 5.98 -12.88 -0.21
CA ASN A 60 5.92 -14.32 -0.46
C ASN A 60 4.54 -14.74 -1.00
N THR A 61 3.45 -14.21 -0.42
CA THR A 61 2.09 -14.47 -0.91
C THR A 61 1.90 -14.01 -2.34
N VAL A 62 2.38 -12.81 -2.70
CA VAL A 62 2.30 -12.31 -4.08
C VAL A 62 3.07 -13.21 -5.03
N LEU A 63 4.32 -13.55 -4.72
CA LEU A 63 5.14 -14.45 -5.54
C LEU A 63 4.51 -15.84 -5.70
N ARG A 64 3.86 -16.35 -4.65
CA ARG A 64 3.14 -17.63 -4.71
C ARG A 64 1.97 -17.53 -5.69
N LEU A 65 1.17 -16.47 -5.61
CA LEU A 65 0.04 -16.26 -6.51
C LEU A 65 0.49 -16.05 -7.96
N GLU A 66 1.58 -15.32 -8.19
CA GLU A 66 2.17 -15.16 -9.52
C GLU A 66 2.60 -16.52 -10.11
N ASN A 67 3.23 -17.36 -9.29
CA ASN A 67 3.64 -18.71 -9.70
C ASN A 67 2.42 -19.60 -9.99
N GLU A 68 1.40 -19.59 -9.12
CA GLU A 68 0.15 -20.32 -9.33
C GLU A 68 -0.57 -19.86 -10.60
N ASN A 69 -0.60 -18.55 -10.88
CA ASN A 69 -1.18 -18.01 -12.09
C ASN A 69 -0.38 -18.46 -13.33
N ALA A 70 0.94 -18.36 -13.31
CA ALA A 70 1.79 -18.83 -14.40
C ALA A 70 1.62 -20.35 -14.65
N ALA A 71 1.45 -21.14 -13.59
CA ALA A 71 1.17 -22.56 -13.71
C ALA A 71 -0.21 -22.83 -14.34
N LEU A 72 -1.23 -22.03 -14.02
CA LEU A 72 -2.55 -22.12 -14.65
C LEU A 72 -2.51 -21.70 -16.12
N GLU A 73 -1.76 -20.64 -16.45
CA GLU A 73 -1.56 -20.21 -17.83
C GLU A 73 -0.89 -21.31 -18.66
N ASN A 74 0.20 -21.91 -18.15
CA ASN A 74 0.85 -23.04 -18.83
C ASN A 74 -0.12 -24.20 -19.05
N LYS A 75 -0.91 -24.58 -18.04
CA LYS A 75 -1.94 -25.63 -18.19
C LYS A 75 -2.99 -25.27 -19.23
N TYR A 76 -3.43 -24.00 -19.30
CA TYR A 76 -4.36 -23.54 -20.31
C TYR A 76 -3.78 -23.68 -21.72
N LEU A 77 -2.51 -23.32 -21.91
CA LEU A 77 -1.81 -23.45 -23.20
C LEU A 77 -1.64 -24.91 -23.63
N GLU A 78 -1.63 -25.85 -22.68
CA GLU A 78 -1.57 -27.28 -22.95
C GLU A 78 -2.94 -27.90 -23.29
N THR A 79 -4.05 -27.16 -23.12
CA THR A 79 -5.39 -27.69 -23.39
C THR A 79 -5.69 -27.85 -24.88
N ASP A 80 -6.48 -28.87 -25.22
CA ASP A 80 -6.98 -29.09 -26.57
C ASP A 80 -7.80 -27.89 -27.08
N GLN A 81 -8.56 -27.23 -26.20
CA GLN A 81 -9.32 -26.04 -26.60
C GLN A 81 -8.41 -24.90 -27.03
N TYR A 82 -7.30 -24.67 -26.33
CA TYR A 82 -6.33 -23.65 -26.73
C TYR A 82 -5.67 -24.02 -28.07
N LEU A 83 -5.24 -25.28 -28.24
CA LEU A 83 -4.66 -25.76 -29.49
C LEU A 83 -5.63 -25.60 -30.67
N GLU A 84 -6.90 -25.92 -30.46
CA GLU A 84 -7.95 -25.78 -31.46
C GLU A 84 -8.20 -24.31 -31.83
N LEU A 85 -8.34 -23.42 -30.84
CA LEU A 85 -8.50 -21.98 -31.07
C LEU A 85 -7.28 -21.40 -31.81
N ALA A 86 -6.08 -21.78 -31.40
CA ALA A 86 -4.84 -21.35 -32.04
C ALA A 86 -4.74 -21.86 -33.49
N ALA A 87 -5.13 -23.12 -33.76
CA ALA A 87 -5.18 -23.66 -35.11
C ALA A 87 -6.20 -22.93 -36.00
N ARG A 88 -7.37 -22.60 -35.45
CA ARG A 88 -8.41 -21.82 -36.15
C ARG A 88 -7.94 -20.41 -36.50
N GLN A 89 -7.35 -19.71 -35.53
CA GLN A 89 -6.93 -18.32 -35.69
C GLN A 89 -5.68 -18.17 -36.57
N ASN A 90 -4.67 -19.01 -36.36
CA ASN A 90 -3.37 -18.84 -37.01
C ASN A 90 -3.25 -19.61 -38.33
N LEU A 91 -3.91 -20.76 -38.43
CA LEU A 91 -3.78 -21.65 -39.60
C LEU A 91 -5.05 -21.68 -40.46
N GLY A 92 -6.14 -21.06 -40.00
CA GLY A 92 -7.44 -21.11 -40.69
C GLY A 92 -8.01 -22.52 -40.81
N LEU A 93 -7.58 -23.43 -39.92
CA LEU A 93 -8.04 -24.82 -39.90
C LEU A 93 -9.37 -24.92 -39.16
N ALA A 94 -10.20 -25.89 -39.54
CA ALA A 94 -11.41 -26.24 -38.80
C ALA A 94 -11.45 -27.74 -38.51
N ALA A 95 -12.24 -28.11 -37.52
CA ALA A 95 -12.43 -29.51 -37.16
C ALA A 95 -13.07 -30.30 -38.32
N PRO A 96 -12.87 -31.62 -38.38
CA PRO A 96 -13.51 -32.45 -39.41
C PRO A 96 -15.03 -32.25 -39.43
N GLY A 97 -15.58 -31.92 -40.60
CA GLY A 97 -17.01 -31.66 -40.79
C GLY A 97 -17.43 -30.19 -40.71
N GLU A 98 -16.52 -29.28 -40.34
CA GLU A 98 -16.77 -27.84 -40.36
C GLU A 98 -16.25 -27.16 -41.63
N LYS A 99 -16.87 -26.03 -42.01
CA LYS A 99 -16.49 -25.25 -43.20
C LYS A 99 -16.04 -23.84 -42.79
N VAL A 100 -14.79 -23.50 -43.08
CA VAL A 100 -14.26 -22.14 -42.86
C VAL A 100 -14.73 -21.21 -43.96
N LEU A 101 -15.31 -20.08 -43.57
CA LEU A 101 -15.74 -19.01 -44.48
C LEU A 101 -14.91 -17.75 -44.22
N LEU A 102 -14.13 -17.35 -45.22
CA LEU A 102 -13.39 -16.09 -45.20
C LEU A 102 -14.34 -14.97 -45.65
N VAL A 103 -14.79 -14.16 -44.69
CA VAL A 103 -15.69 -13.03 -44.97
C VAL A 103 -14.88 -11.73 -44.96
N PRO A 104 -14.95 -10.90 -46.02
CA PRO A 104 -14.30 -9.59 -46.01
C PRO A 104 -14.81 -8.73 -44.86
N LYS A 105 -13.91 -8.03 -44.18
CA LYS A 105 -14.22 -7.21 -43.00
C LYS A 105 -15.38 -6.22 -43.25
N ALA A 106 -15.42 -5.60 -44.43
CA ALA A 106 -16.49 -4.68 -44.81
C ALA A 106 -17.89 -5.33 -44.80
N VAL A 107 -17.98 -6.62 -45.16
CA VAL A 107 -19.23 -7.38 -45.15
C VAL A 107 -19.59 -7.80 -43.72
N ALA A 108 -18.60 -8.28 -42.95
CA ALA A 108 -18.82 -8.69 -41.56
C ALA A 108 -19.33 -7.52 -40.70
N LEU A 109 -18.73 -6.34 -40.83
CA LEU A 109 -19.10 -5.15 -40.05
C LEU A 109 -20.45 -4.56 -40.44
N LYS A 110 -20.98 -4.84 -41.64
CA LYS A 110 -22.28 -4.33 -42.10
C LYS A 110 -23.44 -4.82 -41.24
N TYR A 111 -23.30 -5.98 -40.61
CA TYR A 111 -24.36 -6.65 -39.85
C TYR A 111 -24.08 -6.73 -38.34
N VAL A 112 -22.96 -6.15 -37.88
CA VAL A 112 -22.64 -6.08 -36.44
C VAL A 112 -23.31 -4.82 -35.88
N ASP A 113 -24.10 -5.00 -34.82
CA ASP A 113 -24.66 -3.87 -34.08
C ASP A 113 -23.53 -3.15 -33.32
N SER A 114 -23.24 -1.92 -33.74
CA SER A 114 -22.21 -1.06 -33.15
C SER A 114 -22.42 -0.79 -31.67
N SER A 115 -23.63 -0.99 -31.13
CA SER A 115 -23.92 -0.84 -29.70
C SER A 115 -23.55 -2.07 -28.85
N LEU A 116 -23.37 -3.24 -29.48
CA LEU A 116 -22.94 -4.49 -28.84
C LEU A 116 -21.42 -4.69 -28.86
N ILE A 117 -20.73 -3.93 -29.71
CA ILE A 117 -19.29 -3.72 -29.58
C ILE A 117 -19.12 -2.83 -28.35
N ALA A 118 -19.09 -3.45 -27.17
CA ALA A 118 -18.71 -2.76 -25.95
C ALA A 118 -17.42 -1.98 -26.25
N SER A 119 -17.46 -0.66 -26.07
CA SER A 119 -16.38 0.29 -26.28
C SER A 119 -15.11 -0.14 -25.53
N GLY A 120 -14.37 -1.07 -26.14
CA GLY A 120 -13.13 -1.63 -25.63
C GLY A 120 -11.93 -0.88 -26.18
N THR A 121 -11.99 0.44 -26.14
CA THR A 121 -10.93 1.46 -26.29
C THR A 121 -11.69 2.75 -26.50
N ASP A 122 -12.14 3.35 -25.41
CA ASP A 122 -12.42 4.78 -25.25
C ASP A 122 -12.97 4.97 -23.82
N LYS A 123 -12.17 4.58 -22.82
CA LYS A 123 -12.09 5.40 -21.61
C LYS A 123 -11.23 6.64 -21.93
N GLU A 124 -11.51 7.30 -23.06
CA GLU A 124 -11.18 8.69 -23.23
C GLU A 124 -12.04 9.37 -22.17
N LYS A 125 -11.41 9.63 -21.02
CA LYS A 125 -11.97 10.42 -19.93
C LYS A 125 -12.57 11.64 -20.61
N THR A 126 -13.90 11.71 -20.72
CA THR A 126 -14.59 12.99 -20.83
C THR A 126 -14.25 13.73 -19.55
N ARG A 127 -13.05 14.32 -19.52
CA ARG A 127 -12.65 15.30 -18.53
C ARG A 127 -13.56 16.47 -18.82
N ILE A 128 -14.76 16.42 -18.24
CA ILE A 128 -15.55 17.60 -18.00
C ILE A 128 -14.55 18.59 -17.42
N LYS A 129 -14.27 19.67 -18.16
CA LYS A 129 -13.29 20.67 -17.78
C LYS A 129 -13.84 21.31 -16.52
N ASP A 130 -13.42 20.78 -15.39
CA ASP A 130 -13.89 21.22 -14.09
C ASP A 130 -13.43 22.66 -13.87
N ASN A 131 -14.37 23.60 -13.99
CA ASN A 131 -14.12 25.04 -13.88
C ASN A 131 -14.04 25.51 -12.41
N ARG A 132 -14.06 24.59 -11.43
CA ARG A 132 -13.95 24.94 -10.02
C ARG A 132 -12.53 25.46 -9.69
N PRO A 133 -12.40 26.43 -8.77
CA PRO A 133 -11.10 26.90 -8.27
C PRO A 133 -10.22 25.78 -7.70
N SER A 134 -8.89 25.94 -7.82
CA SER A 134 -7.91 24.89 -7.45
C SER A 134 -8.00 24.45 -5.98
N TYR A 135 -8.38 25.34 -5.06
CA TYR A 135 -8.48 24.99 -3.64
C TYR A 135 -9.64 24.03 -3.33
N ILE A 136 -10.75 24.11 -4.08
CA ILE A 136 -11.90 23.21 -3.92
C ILE A 136 -11.52 21.79 -4.37
N LYS A 137 -10.77 21.69 -5.47
CA LYS A 137 -10.26 20.41 -6.00
C LYS A 137 -9.34 19.73 -5.00
N ASN A 138 -8.38 20.47 -4.45
CA ASN A 138 -7.44 19.92 -3.48
C ASN A 138 -8.15 19.39 -2.22
N LEU A 139 -9.15 20.12 -1.70
CA LEU A 139 -9.92 19.67 -0.54
C LEU A 139 -10.72 18.40 -0.84
N GLU A 140 -11.39 18.37 -2.01
CA GLU A 140 -12.11 17.19 -2.48
C GLU A 140 -11.18 15.99 -2.65
N ASP A 141 -9.98 16.17 -3.18
CA ASP A 141 -8.97 15.10 -3.30
C ASP A 141 -8.47 14.61 -1.92
N TRP A 142 -8.29 15.51 -0.95
CA TRP A 142 -7.93 15.13 0.42
C TRP A 142 -9.05 14.35 1.13
N ARG A 143 -10.30 14.80 0.98
CA ARG A 143 -11.50 14.10 1.47
C ARG A 143 -11.64 12.74 0.79
N ASP A 144 -11.45 12.75 -0.53
CA ASP A 144 -11.10 11.68 -1.47
C ASP A 144 -10.34 10.52 -0.85
N PHE A 145 -9.11 10.90 -0.52
CA PHE A 145 -8.04 10.07 -0.01
C PHE A 145 -8.31 9.56 1.40
N LEU A 146 -8.71 10.46 2.32
CA LEU A 146 -8.94 10.11 3.73
C LEU A 146 -10.11 9.15 3.92
N LEU A 147 -11.13 9.22 3.06
CA LEU A 147 -12.28 8.33 3.10
C LEU A 147 -12.14 7.11 2.19
N GLY A 148 -10.96 6.91 1.58
CA GLY A 148 -10.67 5.76 0.71
C GLY A 148 -11.55 5.67 -0.54
N ARG A 149 -12.21 6.77 -0.94
CA ARG A 149 -13.12 6.79 -2.09
C ARG A 149 -12.39 6.82 -3.43
N LYS A 150 -11.11 7.21 -3.45
CA LYS A 150 -10.18 7.06 -4.58
C LYS A 150 -9.08 6.05 -4.21
N LEU A 151 -9.39 4.77 -4.19
CA LEU A 151 -8.36 3.75 -3.91
C LEU A 151 -7.73 3.13 -5.16
N PHE A 152 -8.34 3.16 -6.34
CA PHE A 152 -7.70 2.69 -7.58
C PHE A 152 -8.34 3.39 -8.78
N ASP A 153 -7.57 4.25 -9.44
CA ASP A 153 -7.81 4.72 -10.80
C ASP A 153 -6.43 4.73 -11.47
N ASP A 154 -6.03 3.59 -12.03
CA ASP A 154 -5.02 3.53 -13.10
C ASP A 154 -5.64 4.10 -14.40
#